data_AF-A0A8T2SCL8-F1
#
_entry.id   AF-A0A8T2SCL8-F1
#
_cell.length_a   1.000
_cell.length_b   1.000
_cell.length_c   1.000
_cell.angle_alpha   90.00
_cell.angle_beta   90.00
_cell.angle_gamma   90.00
#
_symmetry.space_group_name_H-M   'P 1'
#
loop_
_entity.id
_entity.type
_entity.pdbx_description
1 polymer ?
#
loop_
_entity_poly.entity_id
_entity_poly.type
_entity_poly.pdbx_seq_one_letter_code
_entity_poly.pdbx_strand_id
1 'polypeptide(L)' 'MLDEDILFTESEDFGEGFRTIRMASDTLLNMTLFHKEEKKSLFHHSDKASQGVKEGTPLVLDTWHENDNQLWKVFTL' A
#
# COMPACT_ATOMS: atom_id res chain seq x y z
N MET A 1 22.27 15.02 -12.65
CA MET A 1 22.10 14.18 -11.45
C MET A 1 20.65 13.73 -11.47
N LEU A 2 20.40 12.43 -11.32
CA LEU A 2 19.04 11.89 -11.18
C LEU A 2 18.65 12.04 -9.71
N ASP A 3 17.43 12.50 -9.46
CA ASP A 3 16.88 12.54 -8.10
C ASP A 3 16.33 11.15 -7.79
N GLU A 4 16.98 10.43 -6.89
CA GLU A 4 16.58 9.07 -6.52
C GLU A 4 15.36 9.06 -5.59
N ASP A 5 15.03 10.19 -4.96
CA ASP A 5 13.90 10.31 -4.03
C ASP A 5 12.54 10.39 -4.74
N ILE A 6 12.55 10.47 -6.07
CA ILE A 6 11.35 10.40 -6.91
C ILE A 6 11.25 9.08 -7.70
N LEU A 7 12.21 8.17 -7.53
CA LEU A 7 12.23 6.89 -8.21
C LEU A 7 11.59 5.80 -7.35
N PHE A 8 10.84 4.92 -8.02
CA PHE A 8 10.22 3.77 -7.39
C PHE A 8 10.57 2.48 -8.13
N THR A 9 10.65 1.40 -7.38
CA THR A 9 10.85 0.05 -7.88
C THR A 9 9.61 -0.78 -7.60
N GLU A 10 9.41 -1.80 -8.41
CA GLU A 10 8.35 -2.78 -8.26
C GLU A 10 8.93 -4.08 -7.66
N SER A 11 8.17 -4.79 -6.83
CA SER A 11 8.55 -6.11 -6.33
C SER A 11 8.24 -7.24 -7.32
N GLU A 12 8.58 -8.46 -6.94
CA GLU A 12 7.96 -9.64 -7.53
C GLU A 12 6.45 -9.68 -7.25
N ASP A 13 5.73 -10.52 -8.01
CA ASP A 13 4.29 -10.73 -7.88
C ASP A 13 3.98 -11.57 -6.64
N PHE A 14 3.17 -11.02 -5.73
CA PHE A 14 2.67 -11.69 -4.54
C PHE A 14 1.42 -12.53 -4.80
N GLY A 15 0.90 -12.52 -6.03
CA GLY A 15 -0.26 -13.27 -6.49
C GLY A 15 -1.22 -12.39 -7.29
N GLU A 16 -1.81 -12.96 -8.33
CA GLU A 16 -2.83 -12.30 -9.16
C GLU A 16 -2.41 -10.93 -9.76
N GLY A 17 -1.11 -10.66 -9.88
CA GLY A 17 -0.57 -9.39 -10.37
C GLY A 17 -0.43 -8.31 -9.31
N PHE A 18 -0.54 -8.63 -8.02
CA PHE A 18 -0.31 -7.70 -6.92
C PHE A 18 1.18 -7.62 -6.57
N ARG A 19 1.70 -6.40 -6.47
CA ARG A 19 3.11 -6.11 -6.19
C ARG A 19 3.23 -4.96 -5.20
N THR A 20 4.34 -4.86 -4.49
CA THR A 20 4.67 -3.64 -3.73
C THR A 20 5.38 -2.64 -4.64
N ILE A 21 5.17 -1.35 -4.35
CA ILE A 21 5.88 -0.23 -4.98
C ILE A 21 6.76 0.40 -3.90
N ARG A 22 8.07 0.49 -4.12
CA ARG A 22 9.06 0.84 -3.10
C ARG A 22 9.94 1.99 -3.54
N MET A 23 10.39 2.83 -2.61
CA MET A 23 11.39 3.84 -2.95
C MET A 23 12.66 3.16 -3.47
N ALA A 24 13.24 3.70 -4.54
CA ALA A 24 14.49 3.17 -5.07
C ALA A 24 15.68 3.47 -4.14
N SER A 25 15.65 4.63 -3.46
CA SER A 25 16.67 5.03 -2.49
C SER A 25 16.60 4.25 -1.17
N ASP A 26 15.42 3.72 -0.81
CA ASP A 26 15.22 2.83 0.33
C ASP A 26 14.11 1.81 0.07
N THR A 27 14.50 0.59 -0.32
CA THR A 27 13.56 -0.48 -0.65
C THR A 27 12.82 -1.08 0.56
N LEU A 28 13.13 -0.64 1.79
CA LEU A 28 12.34 -1.03 2.97
C LEU A 28 11.04 -0.22 3.07
N LEU A 29 10.95 0.92 2.39
CA LEU A 29 9.79 1.79 2.38
C LEU A 29 8.88 1.50 1.19
N ASN A 30 7.65 1.09 1.49
CA ASN A 30 6.61 0.74 0.53
C ASN A 30 5.57 1.87 0.46
N MET A 31 5.06 2.12 -0.74
CA MET A 31 3.87 2.93 -0.97
C MET A 31 2.67 2.24 -0.32
N THR A 32 2.12 2.89 0.69
CA THR A 32 1.11 2.33 1.58
C THR A 32 -0.11 3.23 1.58
N LEU A 33 -1.29 2.66 1.36
CA LEU A 33 -2.54 3.39 1.56
C LEU A 33 -2.73 3.62 3.07
N PHE A 34 -2.78 4.89 3.47
CA PHE A 34 -2.91 5.26 4.87
C PHE A 34 -4.22 4.75 5.46
N HIS A 35 -4.12 3.87 6.45
CA HIS A 35 -5.26 3.38 7.21
C HIS A 35 -5.21 3.95 8.62
N LYS A 36 -6.15 4.85 8.94
CA LYS A 36 -6.34 5.29 10.32
C LYS A 36 -7.06 4.17 11.06
N GLU A 37 -6.48 3.64 12.13
CA GLU A 37 -7.18 2.70 13.00
C GLU A 37 -8.47 3.35 13.52
N GLU A 38 -9.61 2.97 12.95
CA GLU A 38 -10.90 3.22 13.59
C GLU A 38 -11.11 2.14 14.64
N LYS A 39 -11.48 2.56 15.86
CA LYS A 39 -11.69 1.66 17.00
C LYS A 39 -12.57 0.49 16.56
N LYS A 40 -12.01 -0.73 16.57
CA LYS A 40 -12.79 -1.96 16.34
C LYS A 40 -13.99 -1.93 17.28
N SER A 41 -15.19 -1.78 16.72
CA SER A 41 -16.41 -1.98 17.47
C SER A 41 -16.39 -3.43 17.98
N LEU A 42 -16.55 -3.60 19.31
CA LEU A 42 -16.51 -4.90 19.98
C LEU A 42 -17.62 -5.87 19.53
N PHE A 43 -18.54 -5.42 18.66
CA PHE A 43 -19.73 -6.18 18.27
C PHE A 43 -19.90 -6.37 16.75
N HIS A 44 -18.94 -5.97 15.89
CA HIS A 44 -19.08 -6.18 14.45
C HIS A 44 -18.22 -7.34 13.92
N HIS A 45 -18.86 -8.49 13.76
CA HIS A 45 -18.54 -9.42 12.67
C HIS A 45 -19.08 -8.80 11.36
N SER A 46 -18.33 -7.87 10.78
CA SER A 46 -18.62 -7.36 9.44
C SER A 46 -17.46 -7.68 8.52
N ASP A 47 -17.79 -8.21 7.35
CA ASP A 47 -16.87 -8.63 6.30
C ASP A 47 -15.70 -7.65 6.16
N LYS A 48 -14.49 -8.19 6.33
CA LYS A 48 -13.21 -7.46 6.32
C LYS A 48 -12.91 -6.72 5.00
N ALA A 49 -13.81 -6.77 4.02
CA ALA A 49 -13.52 -6.47 2.63
C ALA A 49 -13.55 -4.98 2.27
N SER A 50 -14.11 -4.07 3.08
CA SER A 50 -14.23 -2.66 2.64
C SER A 50 -14.55 -1.66 3.76
N GLN A 51 -13.70 -1.53 4.77
CA GLN A 51 -13.56 -0.21 5.43
C GLN A 51 -12.86 0.72 4.43
N GLY A 52 -13.67 1.15 3.46
CA GLY A 52 -13.28 1.38 2.07
C GLY A 52 -12.26 2.49 1.92
N VAL A 53 -11.36 2.29 0.95
CA VAL A 53 -10.56 3.35 0.36
C VAL A 53 -11.48 4.53 0.06
N LYS A 54 -11.22 5.68 0.66
CA LYS A 54 -11.99 6.91 0.42
C LYS A 54 -11.19 7.79 -0.51
N GLU A 55 -11.89 8.55 -1.33
CA GLU A 55 -11.25 9.62 -2.08
C GLU A 55 -10.53 10.57 -1.12
N GLY A 56 -9.30 10.95 -1.46
CA GLY A 56 -8.45 11.78 -0.62
C GLY A 56 -7.73 11.03 0.51
N THR A 57 -7.86 9.70 0.63
CA THR A 57 -7.00 8.92 1.53
C THR A 57 -5.53 9.06 1.10
N PRO A 58 -4.63 9.51 2.00
CA PRO A 58 -3.23 9.69 1.67
C PRO A 58 -2.51 8.38 1.33
N LEU A 59 -1.49 8.47 0.48
CA LEU A 59 -0.44 7.46 0.38
C LEU A 59 0.74 7.89 1.25
N VAL A 60 1.31 6.95 1.99
CA VAL A 60 2.47 7.17 2.87
C VAL A 60 3.56 6.17 2.53
N LEU A 61 4.77 6.45 2.98
CA LEU A 61 5.87 5.49 2.97
C LEU A 61 5.91 4.79 4.33
N ASP A 62 5.87 3.46 4.31
CA ASP A 62 5.92 2.65 5.52
C ASP A 62 6.68 1.35 5.28
N THR A 63 7.15 0.74 6.36
CA THR A 63 7.80 -0.56 6.31
C THR A 63 6.81 -1.67 5.94
N TRP A 64 7.31 -2.78 5.40
CA TRP A 64 6.46 -3.90 5.00
C TRP A 64 5.81 -4.58 6.22
N HIS A 65 4.48 -4.71 6.18
CA HIS A 65 3.65 -5.28 7.23
C HIS A 65 2.77 -6.45 6.75
N GLU A 66 2.97 -6.92 5.51
CA GLU A 66 2.19 -8.02 4.91
C GLU A 66 0.67 -7.74 4.86
N ASN A 67 0.31 -6.46 4.67
CA ASN A 67 -1.08 -6.03 4.60
C ASN A 67 -1.49 -5.65 3.17
N ASP A 68 -2.74 -5.90 2.82
CA ASP A 68 -3.30 -5.61 1.48
C ASP A 68 -3.21 -4.14 1.08
N ASN A 69 -3.17 -3.21 2.06
CA ASN A 69 -3.03 -1.77 1.81
C ASN A 69 -1.63 -1.35 1.33
N GLN A 70 -0.71 -2.30 1.16
CA GLN A 70 0.65 -2.10 0.62
C GLN A 70 0.84 -2.78 -0.75
N LEU A 71 -0.21 -3.41 -1.28
CA LEU A 71 -0.20 -4.12 -2.56
C LEU A 71 -0.94 -3.35 -3.64
N TRP A 72 -0.37 -3.33 -4.84
CA TRP A 72 -0.85 -2.55 -5.97
C TRP A 72 -0.94 -3.40 -7.24
N LYS A 73 -1.94 -3.13 -8.07
CA LYS A 73 -1.97 -3.56 -9.48
C LYS A 73 -1.73 -2.35 -10.38
N VAL A 74 -0.79 -2.48 -11.30
CA VAL A 74 -0.47 -1.45 -12.29
C VAL A 74 -1.04 -1.89 -13.64
N PHE A 75 -1.92 -1.06 -14.20
CA PHE A 75 -2.50 -1.29 -15.53
C PHE A 75 -1.87 -0.35 -16.54
N THR A 76 -1.57 -0.86 -17.74
CA THR A 76 -1.15 -0.02 -18.87
C THR A 76 -2.35 0.75 -19.39
N LEU A 77 -2.14 2.03 -19.72
CA LEU A 77 -3.13 2.89 -20.39
C LEU A 77 -3.21 2.61 -21.89
#